data_AF-A0A853V0H0-F1
#
_entry.id   AF-A0A853V0H0-F1
#
_cell.length_a   1.000
_cell.length_b   1.000
_cell.length_c   1.000
_cell.angle_alpha   90.00
_cell.angle_beta   90.00
_cell.angle_gamma   90.00
#
_symmetry.space_group_name_H-M   'P 1'
#
loop_
_entity.id
_entity.type
_entity.pdbx_description
1 polymer ?
#
loop_
_entity_poly.entity_id
_entity_poly.type
_entity_poly.pdbx_seq_one_letter_code
_entity_poly.pdbx_strand_id
1 'polypeptide(L)'
;MHAFLIILFMVVIGAIIGGITNIIAIRMLFHPYRPHYFLKIRIPFTPGLIPKRRGEIATKIGQVIEEHLLTEKLIRQKLMQPETKQSIQDMIQHQISRLRKDRVTLQQVAQKLNFDMEHFVISKMPSEVEKLFIQFYKDHKHKTIEDILPKSMMDLAEDKIDTLEALLIDRVHSYLTSTRGRHDIEDMLDTFFLEKGKIIGLLQMFMTKESIAERIQHELIRLTHHPKANAILKNIIRNEYTTFKGKKLNEIVSMEQVRQIATSCAEMAAVSNKVNIPLSDLAPKLFNYLEQHIAKQLTQVAIQFLSTELATIMKKFNLRVIIEEQINTFDLDYIERLIIDIAKKELNLIMSLGFLLGGIIGLLQGIVAIFV
;
A
#
# COMPACT_ATOMS: atom_id res chain seq x y z
N MET A 1 -3.64 84.39 50.57
CA MET A 1 -2.48 83.47 50.47
C MET A 1 -2.81 82.09 51.03
N HIS A 2 -3.32 81.96 52.26
CA HIS A 2 -3.61 80.65 52.87
C HIS A 2 -4.71 79.83 52.18
N ALA A 3 -5.83 80.44 51.78
CA ALA A 3 -6.95 79.73 51.13
C ALA A 3 -6.56 79.09 49.78
N PHE A 4 -5.80 79.79 48.94
CA PHE A 4 -5.30 79.26 47.67
C PHE A 4 -4.36 78.07 47.88
N LEU A 5 -3.49 78.16 48.89
CA LEU A 5 -2.55 77.08 49.23
C LEU A 5 -3.28 75.82 49.74
N ILE A 6 -4.38 75.99 50.48
CA ILE A 6 -5.24 74.88 50.94
C ILE A 6 -5.94 74.19 49.77
N ILE A 7 -6.52 74.94 48.81
CA ILE A 7 -7.14 74.34 47.62
C ILE A 7 -6.10 73.56 46.82
N LEU A 8 -4.95 74.17 46.51
CA LEU A 8 -3.90 73.52 45.74
C LEU A 8 -3.41 72.24 46.43
N PHE A 9 -3.27 72.27 47.75
CA PHE A 9 -2.91 71.09 48.55
C PHE A 9 -3.96 69.98 48.44
N MET A 10 -5.26 70.31 48.51
CA MET A 10 -6.35 69.34 48.35
C MET A 10 -6.42 68.77 46.93
N VAL A 11 -6.17 69.56 45.89
CA VAL A 11 -6.05 69.06 44.50
C VAL A 11 -4.92 68.04 44.37
N VAL A 12 -3.74 68.38 44.89
CA VAL A 12 -2.57 67.49 44.80
C VAL A 12 -2.80 66.20 45.58
N ILE A 13 -3.33 66.27 46.80
CA ILE A 13 -3.67 65.09 47.58
C ILE A 13 -4.73 64.26 46.88
N GLY A 14 -5.80 64.89 46.36
CA GLY A 14 -6.86 64.21 45.63
C GLY A 14 -6.33 63.48 44.40
N ALA A 15 -5.47 64.13 43.60
CA ALA A 15 -4.84 63.54 42.43
C ALA A 15 -3.91 62.38 42.80
N ILE A 16 -3.11 62.52 43.87
CA ILE A 16 -2.21 61.47 44.37
C ILE A 16 -3.01 60.27 44.85
N ILE A 17 -4.04 60.47 45.67
CA ILE A 17 -4.89 59.38 46.17
C ILE A 17 -5.57 58.69 44.98
N GLY A 18 -6.21 59.44 44.08
CA GLY A 18 -6.90 58.88 42.91
C GLY A 18 -5.98 58.09 41.98
N GLY A 19 -4.78 58.60 41.72
CA GLY A 19 -3.76 57.91 40.91
C GLY A 19 -3.18 56.67 41.58
N ILE A 20 -2.75 56.79 42.84
CA ILE A 20 -2.16 55.67 43.61
C ILE A 20 -3.18 54.55 43.82
N THR A 21 -4.42 54.88 44.18
CA THR A 21 -5.48 53.87 44.38
C THR A 21 -5.71 53.07 43.10
N ASN A 22 -5.68 53.71 41.93
CA ASN A 22 -5.88 53.00 40.67
C ASN A 22 -4.66 52.15 40.26
N ILE A 23 -3.44 52.64 40.52
CA ILE A 23 -2.20 51.84 40.34
C ILE A 23 -2.26 50.57 41.20
N ILE A 24 -2.70 50.70 42.46
CA ILE A 24 -2.86 49.57 43.38
C ILE A 24 -3.94 48.62 42.87
N ALA A 25 -5.10 49.12 42.45
CA ALA A 25 -6.19 48.30 41.92
C ALA A 25 -5.75 47.48 40.71
N ILE A 26 -5.05 48.10 39.76
CA ILE A 26 -4.50 47.40 38.59
C ILE A 26 -3.50 46.34 39.03
N ARG A 27 -2.58 46.67 39.93
CA ARG A 27 -1.60 45.71 40.46
C ARG A 27 -2.27 44.53 41.18
N MET A 28 -3.38 44.76 41.88
CA MET A 28 -4.16 43.74 42.58
C MET A 28 -4.93 42.78 41.64
N LEU A 29 -5.12 43.14 40.37
CA LEU A 29 -5.68 42.20 39.39
C LEU A 29 -4.71 41.07 39.05
N PHE A 30 -3.41 41.35 39.07
CA PHE A 30 -2.36 40.42 38.65
C PHE A 30 -1.61 39.79 39.82
N HIS A 31 -1.36 40.55 40.89
CA HIS A 31 -0.63 40.12 42.08
C HIS A 31 -1.52 40.16 43.33
N PRO A 32 -1.27 39.34 44.37
CA PRO A 32 -0.26 38.30 44.47
C PRO A 32 -0.72 36.98 43.82
N TYR A 33 0.24 36.16 43.38
CA TYR A 33 -0.04 34.90 42.70
C TYR A 33 -0.62 33.79 43.59
N ARG A 34 -0.42 33.89 44.90
CA ARG A 34 -0.87 32.91 45.90
C ARG A 34 -1.72 33.59 46.96
N PRO A 35 -2.70 32.89 47.55
CA PRO A 35 -3.47 33.41 48.67
C PRO A 35 -2.53 33.63 49.86
N HIS A 36 -2.62 34.81 50.48
CA HIS A 36 -1.94 35.10 51.74
C HIS A 36 -2.94 35.00 52.89
N TYR A 37 -2.45 34.47 54.02
CA TYR A 37 -3.24 34.26 55.22
C TYR A 37 -2.61 35.03 56.37
N PHE A 38 -3.43 35.77 57.11
CA PHE A 38 -3.03 36.43 58.35
C PHE A 38 -3.81 35.85 59.52
N LEU A 39 -3.12 35.22 60.47
CA LEU A 39 -3.66 34.66 61.71
C LEU A 39 -4.91 33.75 61.55
N LYS A 40 -5.04 33.08 60.39
CA LYS A 40 -6.15 32.22 59.90
C LYS A 40 -7.21 32.89 59.01
N ILE A 41 -7.19 34.21 58.81
CA ILE A 41 -8.09 34.92 57.89
C ILE A 41 -7.38 35.15 56.55
N ARG A 42 -8.03 34.81 55.43
CA ARG A 42 -7.50 35.09 54.09
C ARG A 42 -7.57 36.60 53.82
N ILE A 43 -6.46 37.17 53.36
CA ILE A 43 -6.42 38.60 52.98
C ILE A 43 -7.34 38.81 51.77
N PRO A 44 -8.28 39.78 51.82
CA PRO A 44 -9.17 40.07 50.69
C PRO A 44 -8.34 40.43 49.45
N PHE A 45 -8.83 40.04 48.27
CA PHE A 45 -8.14 40.24 46.99
C PHE A 45 -6.78 39.51 46.85
N THR A 46 -6.54 38.44 47.61
CA THR A 46 -5.41 37.52 47.40
C THR A 46 -5.92 36.07 47.16
N PRO A 47 -5.53 35.38 46.07
CA PRO A 47 -4.68 35.86 44.97
C PRO A 47 -5.39 36.90 44.08
N GLY A 48 -4.62 37.56 43.22
CA GLY A 48 -5.15 38.50 42.23
C GLY A 48 -6.24 37.87 41.34
N LEU A 49 -7.08 38.71 40.73
CA LEU A 49 -8.26 38.27 39.98
C LEU A 49 -7.91 37.33 38.80
N ILE A 50 -6.85 37.63 38.06
CA ILE A 50 -6.43 36.85 36.88
C ILE A 50 -5.87 35.48 37.27
N PRO A 51 -4.90 35.36 38.21
CA PRO A 51 -4.47 34.06 38.73
C PRO A 51 -5.63 33.21 39.25
N LYS A 52 -6.62 33.84 39.91
CA LYS A 52 -7.79 33.15 40.46
C LYS A 52 -8.71 32.54 39.38
N ARG A 53 -8.82 33.16 38.20
CA ARG A 53 -9.69 32.71 37.09
C ARG A 53 -8.95 31.93 36.00
N ARG A 54 -7.67 31.61 36.19
CA ARG A 54 -6.86 30.88 35.21
C ARG A 54 -7.50 29.59 34.71
N GLY A 55 -8.03 28.75 35.60
CA GLY A 55 -8.68 27.50 35.21
C GLY A 55 -9.87 27.72 34.28
N GLU A 56 -10.68 28.75 34.55
CA GLU A 56 -11.82 29.13 33.71
C GLU A 56 -11.36 29.59 32.32
N ILE A 57 -10.28 30.38 32.25
CA ILE A 57 -9.68 30.83 31.00
C ILE A 57 -9.14 29.63 30.20
N ALA A 58 -8.42 28.72 30.86
CA ALA A 58 -7.88 27.51 30.25
C ALA A 58 -8.99 26.66 29.63
N THR A 59 -10.08 26.46 30.37
CA THR A 59 -11.26 25.72 29.91
C THR A 59 -11.92 26.38 28.71
N LYS A 60 -12.10 27.70 28.74
CA LYS A 60 -12.72 28.44 27.63
C LYS A 60 -11.86 28.45 26.38
N ILE A 61 -10.54 28.59 26.52
CA ILE A 61 -9.60 28.52 25.39
C ILE A 61 -9.60 27.09 24.81
N GLY A 62 -9.51 26.07 25.66
CA GLY A 62 -9.56 24.66 25.24
C GLY A 62 -10.83 24.36 24.43
N GLN A 63 -11.98 24.83 24.91
CA GLN A 63 -13.26 24.70 24.21
C GLN A 63 -13.25 25.39 22.83
N VAL A 64 -12.77 26.64 22.74
CA VAL A 64 -12.71 27.38 21.47
C VAL A 64 -11.77 26.72 20.46
N ILE A 65 -10.61 26.23 20.91
CA ILE A 65 -9.63 25.57 20.03
C ILE A 65 -10.18 24.26 19.48
N GLU A 66 -10.85 23.45 20.31
CA GLU A 66 -11.48 22.21 19.88
C GLU A 66 -12.64 22.45 18.91
N GLU A 67 -13.55 23.38 19.24
CA GLU A 67 -14.76 23.65 18.44
C GLU A 67 -14.48 24.35 17.12
N HIS A 68 -13.41 25.16 17.03
CA HIS A 68 -13.19 26.02 15.87
C HIS A 68 -11.85 25.85 15.15
N LEU A 69 -10.76 25.50 15.84
CA LEU A 69 -9.43 25.45 15.22
C LEU A 69 -9.00 24.04 14.81
N LEU A 70 -9.34 23.01 15.59
CA LEU A 70 -8.91 21.64 15.36
C LEU A 70 -10.09 20.70 15.12
N THR A 71 -10.96 21.14 14.21
CA THR A 71 -12.15 20.38 13.81
C THR A 71 -11.81 19.29 12.80
N GLU A 72 -12.57 18.19 12.86
CA GLU A 72 -12.52 17.09 11.89
C GLU A 72 -12.62 17.60 10.44
N LYS A 73 -13.50 18.57 10.20
CA LYS A 73 -13.74 19.16 8.87
C LYS A 73 -12.49 19.86 8.34
N LEU A 74 -11.81 20.66 9.17
CA LEU A 74 -10.61 21.38 8.75
C LEU A 74 -9.44 20.43 8.45
N ILE A 75 -9.25 19.40 9.27
CA ILE A 75 -8.21 18.38 9.06
C ILE A 75 -8.48 17.62 7.76
N ARG A 76 -9.71 17.17 7.53
CA ARG A 76 -10.11 16.50 6.28
C ARG A 76 -9.88 17.39 5.06
N GLN A 77 -10.25 18.67 5.17
CA GLN A 77 -10.01 19.64 4.10
C GLN A 77 -8.52 19.79 3.81
N LYS A 78 -7.68 19.88 4.85
CA LYS A 78 -6.22 19.97 4.74
C LYS A 78 -5.61 18.72 4.10
N LEU A 79 -6.00 17.52 4.52
CA LEU A 79 -5.56 16.26 3.90
C LEU A 79 -5.93 16.14 2.42
N MET A 80 -7.02 16.79 2.01
CA MET A 80 -7.50 16.78 0.63
C MET A 80 -6.83 17.84 -0.26
N GLN A 81 -6.01 18.73 0.30
CA GLN A 81 -5.29 19.74 -0.49
C GLN A 81 -4.24 19.09 -1.41
N PRO A 82 -4.08 19.58 -2.65
CA PRO A 82 -3.13 19.01 -3.61
C PRO A 82 -1.71 18.85 -3.06
N GLU A 83 -1.23 19.84 -2.30
CA GLU A 83 0.10 19.86 -1.71
C GLU A 83 0.28 18.72 -0.70
N THR A 84 -0.70 18.52 0.19
CA THR A 84 -0.68 17.43 1.17
C THR A 84 -0.78 16.07 0.50
N LYS A 85 -1.63 15.93 -0.52
CA LYS A 85 -1.71 14.69 -1.31
C LYS A 85 -0.38 14.36 -1.96
N GLN A 86 0.27 15.35 -2.57
CA GLN A 86 1.57 15.17 -3.20
C GLN A 86 2.64 14.77 -2.18
N SER A 87 2.70 15.43 -1.02
CA SER A 87 3.64 15.05 0.05
C SER A 87 3.42 13.61 0.55
N ILE A 88 2.18 13.17 0.71
CA ILE A 88 1.86 11.78 1.09
C ILE A 88 2.30 10.82 -0.03
N GLN A 89 2.04 11.17 -1.29
CA GLN A 89 2.46 10.36 -2.43
C GLN A 89 3.97 10.22 -2.51
N ASP A 90 4.72 11.32 -2.37
CA ASP A 90 6.18 11.34 -2.39
C ASP A 90 6.74 10.51 -1.22
N MET A 91 6.12 10.61 -0.05
CA MET A 91 6.48 9.77 1.10
C MET A 91 6.28 8.28 0.81
N ILE A 92 5.13 7.90 0.23
CA ILE A 92 4.85 6.51 -0.15
C ILE A 92 5.84 6.01 -1.22
N GLN A 93 6.08 6.81 -2.25
CA GLN A 93 7.06 6.48 -3.31
C GLN A 93 8.46 6.29 -2.72
N HIS A 94 8.89 7.18 -1.84
CA HIS A 94 10.18 7.07 -1.17
C HIS A 94 10.27 5.78 -0.32
N GLN A 95 9.20 5.39 0.39
CA GLN A 95 9.18 4.12 1.12
C GLN A 95 9.27 2.91 0.18
N ILE A 96 8.55 2.92 -0.96
CA ILE A 96 8.63 1.84 -1.96
C ILE A 96 10.05 1.74 -2.53
N SER A 97 10.66 2.87 -2.91
CA SER A 97 12.02 2.89 -3.44
C SER A 97 13.07 2.48 -2.39
N ARG A 98 12.84 2.77 -1.10
CA ARG A 98 13.68 2.23 -0.02
C ARG A 98 13.56 0.71 0.09
N LEU A 99 12.35 0.14 0.05
CA LEU A 99 12.15 -1.31 0.08
C LEU A 99 12.89 -2.01 -1.08
N ARG A 100 12.95 -1.36 -2.24
CA ARG A 100 13.74 -1.84 -3.39
C ARG A 100 15.25 -1.82 -3.14
N LYS A 101 15.78 -0.72 -2.56
CA LYS A 101 17.21 -0.55 -2.27
C LYS A 101 17.70 -1.46 -1.14
N ASP A 102 16.87 -1.63 -0.11
CA ASP A 102 17.20 -2.40 1.09
C ASP A 102 17.16 -3.93 0.83
N ARG A 103 16.92 -4.34 -0.43
CA ARG A 103 16.85 -5.74 -0.90
C ARG A 103 15.99 -6.62 0.02
N VAL A 104 14.85 -6.07 0.45
CA VAL A 104 13.97 -6.73 1.42
C VAL A 104 13.47 -8.06 0.84
N THR A 105 13.55 -9.12 1.63
CA THR A 105 13.11 -10.48 1.23
C THR A 105 11.67 -10.75 1.68
N LEU A 106 11.03 -11.76 1.07
CA LEU A 106 9.66 -12.14 1.45
C LEU A 106 9.62 -12.59 2.91
N GLN A 107 10.68 -13.26 3.37
CA GLN A 107 10.82 -13.64 4.77
C GLN A 107 10.81 -12.43 5.71
N GLN A 108 11.55 -11.37 5.38
CA GLN A 108 11.63 -10.17 6.22
C GLN A 108 10.31 -9.40 6.27
N VAL A 109 9.58 -9.32 5.15
CA VAL A 109 8.23 -8.71 5.14
C VAL A 109 7.27 -9.54 5.99
N ALA A 110 7.30 -10.86 5.85
CA ALA A 110 6.44 -11.75 6.59
C ALA A 110 6.72 -11.71 8.11
N GLN A 111 7.99 -11.70 8.52
CA GLN A 111 8.38 -11.55 9.92
C GLN A 111 7.85 -10.26 10.54
N LYS A 112 7.90 -9.13 9.82
CA LYS A 112 7.34 -7.85 10.31
C LYS A 112 5.82 -7.89 10.50
N LEU A 113 5.13 -8.76 9.78
CA LEU A 113 3.68 -8.97 9.88
C LEU A 113 3.33 -10.13 10.82
N ASN A 114 4.30 -10.68 11.56
CA ASN A 114 4.15 -11.90 12.37
C ASN A 114 3.57 -13.08 11.58
N PHE A 115 3.92 -13.17 10.30
CA PHE A 115 3.50 -14.23 9.41
C PHE A 115 4.65 -15.20 9.14
N ASP A 116 4.39 -16.51 9.29
CA ASP A 116 5.37 -17.55 8.97
C ASP A 116 5.26 -17.93 7.48
N MET A 117 6.07 -17.24 6.66
CA MET A 117 6.12 -17.45 5.22
C MET A 117 6.71 -18.80 4.86
N GLU A 118 7.66 -19.32 5.66
CA GLU A 118 8.30 -20.60 5.39
C GLU A 118 7.29 -21.74 5.60
N HIS A 119 6.55 -21.72 6.71
CA HIS A 119 5.45 -22.67 6.92
C HIS A 119 4.39 -22.53 5.83
N PHE A 120 3.98 -21.31 5.45
CA PHE A 120 2.98 -21.13 4.38
C PHE A 120 3.44 -21.70 3.03
N VAL A 121 4.69 -21.46 2.64
CA VAL A 121 5.25 -21.94 1.36
C VAL A 121 5.42 -23.46 1.36
N ILE A 122 5.80 -24.06 2.48
CA ILE A 122 6.03 -25.51 2.56
C ILE A 122 4.73 -26.29 2.75
N SER A 123 3.82 -25.84 3.63
CA SER A 123 2.65 -26.63 4.01
C SER A 123 1.37 -26.23 3.29
N LYS A 124 1.19 -24.94 2.97
CA LYS A 124 -0.08 -24.41 2.45
C LYS A 124 -0.05 -24.20 0.95
N MET A 125 1.03 -23.64 0.42
CA MET A 125 1.17 -23.31 -1.00
C MET A 125 0.98 -24.53 -1.91
N PRO A 126 1.50 -25.74 -1.60
CA PRO A 126 1.23 -26.93 -2.40
C PRO A 126 -0.26 -27.23 -2.55
N SER A 127 -1.00 -27.17 -1.43
CA SER A 127 -2.44 -27.43 -1.42
C SER A 127 -3.23 -26.37 -2.19
N GLU A 128 -2.79 -25.11 -2.19
CA GLU A 128 -3.45 -24.03 -2.94
C GLU A 128 -3.17 -24.14 -4.45
N VAL A 129 -1.94 -24.49 -4.84
CA VAL A 129 -1.60 -24.79 -6.23
C VAL A 129 -2.42 -25.99 -6.74
N GLU A 130 -2.51 -27.07 -5.95
CA GLU A 130 -3.31 -28.24 -6.32
C GLU A 130 -4.79 -27.88 -6.55
N LYS A 131 -5.39 -27.10 -5.64
CA LYS A 131 -6.75 -26.62 -5.80
C LYS A 131 -6.93 -25.80 -7.07
N LEU A 132 -6.00 -24.90 -7.40
CA LEU A 132 -6.08 -24.09 -8.61
C LEU A 132 -6.11 -24.95 -9.88
N PHE A 133 -5.23 -25.96 -9.98
CA PHE A 133 -5.20 -26.88 -11.11
C PHE A 133 -6.47 -27.73 -11.19
N ILE A 134 -6.93 -28.27 -10.07
CA ILE A 134 -8.17 -29.05 -9.99
C ILE A 134 -9.37 -28.21 -10.42
N GLN A 135 -9.46 -26.96 -9.93
CA GLN A 135 -10.54 -26.06 -10.25
C GLN A 135 -10.50 -25.69 -11.73
N PHE A 136 -9.32 -25.32 -12.25
CA PHE A 136 -9.11 -25.04 -13.67
C PHE A 136 -9.57 -26.21 -14.55
N TYR A 137 -9.17 -27.45 -14.22
CA TYR A 137 -9.61 -28.63 -14.95
C TYR A 137 -11.12 -28.82 -14.88
N LYS A 138 -11.75 -28.70 -13.71
CA LYS A 138 -13.21 -28.83 -13.57
C LYS A 138 -13.97 -27.81 -14.40
N ASP A 139 -13.48 -26.58 -14.47
CA ASP A 139 -14.11 -25.48 -15.20
C ASP A 139 -13.93 -25.59 -16.73
N HIS A 140 -12.85 -26.25 -17.17
CA HIS A 140 -12.47 -26.31 -18.59
C HIS A 140 -12.54 -27.71 -19.20
N LYS A 141 -12.88 -28.76 -18.43
CA LYS A 141 -12.88 -30.17 -18.88
C LYS A 141 -13.65 -30.45 -20.17
N HIS A 142 -14.69 -29.65 -20.46
CA HIS A 142 -15.57 -29.83 -21.62
C HIS A 142 -15.26 -28.88 -22.78
N LYS A 143 -14.31 -27.95 -22.61
CA LYS A 143 -13.86 -27.05 -23.67
C LYS A 143 -12.79 -27.75 -24.51
N THR A 144 -12.63 -27.28 -25.75
CA THR A 144 -11.63 -27.79 -26.68
C THR A 144 -10.24 -27.28 -26.30
N ILE A 145 -9.17 -27.95 -26.73
CA ILE A 145 -7.81 -27.49 -26.47
C ILE A 145 -7.53 -26.13 -27.12
N GLU A 146 -8.09 -25.88 -28.29
CA GLU A 146 -7.97 -24.60 -29.00
C GLU A 146 -8.55 -23.43 -28.19
N ASP A 147 -9.65 -23.64 -27.46
CA ASP A 147 -10.29 -22.60 -26.64
C ASP A 147 -9.57 -22.35 -25.31
N ILE A 148 -8.80 -23.32 -24.82
CA ILE A 148 -8.16 -23.28 -23.50
C ILE A 148 -6.76 -22.68 -23.60
N LEU A 149 -6.02 -23.01 -24.67
CA LEU A 149 -4.62 -22.61 -24.81
C LEU A 149 -4.47 -21.16 -25.31
N PRO A 150 -3.55 -20.37 -24.74
CA PRO A 150 -3.24 -19.04 -25.26
C PRO A 150 -2.75 -19.10 -26.71
N LYS A 151 -3.11 -18.10 -27.52
CA LYS A 151 -2.73 -18.01 -28.94
C LYS A 151 -1.23 -18.17 -29.17
N SER A 152 -0.39 -17.63 -28.29
CA SER A 152 1.07 -17.77 -28.39
C SER A 152 1.57 -19.21 -28.27
N MET A 153 0.89 -20.07 -27.50
CA MET A 153 1.24 -21.50 -27.43
C MET A 153 0.76 -22.24 -28.68
N MET A 154 -0.39 -21.83 -29.24
CA MET A 154 -0.92 -22.39 -30.48
C MET A 154 0.01 -22.08 -31.66
N ASP A 155 0.43 -20.82 -31.79
CA ASP A 155 1.36 -20.39 -32.84
C ASP A 155 2.71 -21.14 -32.74
N LEU A 156 3.22 -21.35 -31.52
CA LEU A 156 4.43 -22.15 -31.29
C LEU A 156 4.24 -23.62 -31.68
N ALA A 157 3.10 -24.21 -31.32
CA ALA A 157 2.80 -25.59 -31.70
C ALA A 157 2.70 -25.74 -33.23
N GLU A 158 2.10 -24.78 -33.91
CA GLU A 158 1.97 -24.76 -35.37
C GLU A 158 3.34 -24.68 -36.08
N ASP A 159 4.24 -23.81 -35.61
CA ASP A 159 5.64 -23.77 -36.06
C ASP A 159 6.35 -25.13 -35.90
N LYS A 160 6.18 -25.77 -34.73
CA LYS A 160 6.78 -27.09 -34.49
C LYS A 160 6.18 -28.19 -35.36
N ILE A 161 4.87 -28.16 -35.60
CA ILE A 161 4.20 -29.10 -36.51
C ILE A 161 4.71 -28.94 -37.94
N ASP A 162 4.96 -27.71 -38.41
CA ASP A 162 5.51 -27.46 -39.73
C ASP A 162 6.95 -28.00 -39.87
N THR A 163 7.76 -27.98 -38.80
CA THR A 163 9.10 -28.60 -38.81
C THR A 163 9.10 -30.13 -38.65
N LEU A 164 8.00 -30.70 -38.14
CA LEU A 164 7.90 -32.13 -37.83
C LEU A 164 7.95 -33.00 -39.10
N GLU A 165 7.41 -32.50 -40.21
CA GLU A 165 7.42 -33.17 -41.52
C GLU A 165 8.86 -33.56 -41.92
N ALA A 166 9.78 -32.60 -41.93
CA ALA A 166 11.17 -32.83 -42.31
C ALA A 166 11.87 -33.81 -41.36
N LEU A 167 11.67 -33.64 -40.04
CA LEU A 167 12.24 -34.54 -39.02
C LEU A 167 11.78 -35.99 -39.16
N LEU A 168 10.50 -36.20 -39.49
CA LEU A 168 9.95 -37.55 -39.70
C LEU A 168 10.49 -38.17 -40.99
N ILE A 169 10.58 -37.41 -42.08
CA ILE A 169 11.17 -37.87 -43.35
C ILE A 169 12.61 -38.30 -43.14
N ASP A 170 13.43 -37.48 -42.48
CA ASP A 170 14.83 -37.78 -42.20
C ASP A 170 15.00 -39.02 -41.32
N ARG A 171 14.13 -39.18 -40.30
CA ARG A 171 14.13 -40.39 -39.45
C ARG A 171 13.72 -41.63 -40.23
N VAL A 172 12.68 -41.56 -41.06
CA VAL A 172 12.21 -42.68 -41.89
C VAL A 172 13.30 -43.05 -42.89
N HIS A 173 13.93 -42.07 -43.54
CA HIS A 173 15.04 -42.31 -44.46
C HIS A 173 16.21 -43.01 -43.74
N SER A 174 16.67 -42.45 -42.62
CA SER A 174 17.77 -43.02 -41.82
C SER A 174 17.47 -44.46 -41.38
N TYR A 175 16.25 -44.72 -40.90
CA TYR A 175 15.82 -46.06 -40.51
C TYR A 175 15.78 -47.02 -41.71
N LEU A 176 15.19 -46.60 -42.83
CA LEU A 176 15.13 -47.42 -44.05
C LEU A 176 16.51 -47.71 -44.63
N THR A 177 17.50 -46.81 -44.49
CA THR A 177 18.90 -47.06 -44.91
C THR A 177 19.69 -47.95 -43.95
N SER A 178 19.19 -48.16 -42.73
CA SER A 178 19.90 -48.93 -41.72
C SER A 178 19.82 -50.44 -41.97
N THR A 179 20.79 -51.19 -41.43
CA THR A 179 20.78 -52.66 -41.45
C THR A 179 19.53 -53.24 -40.77
N ARG A 180 19.06 -52.58 -39.69
CA ARG A 180 17.82 -52.96 -39.01
C ARG A 180 16.60 -52.80 -39.90
N GLY A 181 16.45 -51.65 -40.56
CA GLY A 181 15.33 -51.41 -41.47
C GLY A 181 15.30 -52.40 -42.64
N ARG A 182 16.48 -52.81 -43.13
CA ARG A 182 16.60 -53.88 -44.13
C ARG A 182 16.11 -55.23 -43.60
N HIS A 183 16.55 -55.63 -42.42
CA HIS A 183 16.15 -56.88 -41.80
C HIS A 183 14.64 -56.91 -41.50
N ASP A 184 14.08 -55.81 -40.98
CA ASP A 184 12.64 -55.69 -40.71
C ASP A 184 11.81 -55.84 -42.00
N ILE A 185 12.30 -55.37 -43.16
CA ILE A 185 11.64 -55.59 -44.46
C ILE A 185 11.71 -57.07 -44.89
N GLU A 186 12.86 -57.73 -44.68
CA GLU A 186 13.03 -59.16 -44.98
C GLU A 186 12.07 -60.03 -44.13
N ASP A 187 11.93 -59.73 -42.84
CA ASP A 187 11.02 -60.43 -41.94
C ASP A 187 9.54 -60.21 -42.30
N MET A 188 9.18 -58.98 -42.70
CA MET A 188 7.83 -58.68 -43.20
C MET A 188 7.52 -59.45 -44.50
N LEU A 189 8.51 -59.62 -45.38
CA LEU A 189 8.38 -60.43 -46.59
C LEU A 189 8.24 -61.92 -46.27
N ASP A 190 9.01 -62.45 -45.32
CA ASP A 190 8.90 -63.84 -44.87
C ASP A 190 7.48 -64.11 -44.35
N THR A 191 6.91 -63.18 -43.55
CA THR A 191 5.52 -63.28 -43.07
C THR A 191 4.52 -63.23 -44.23
N PHE A 192 4.66 -62.26 -45.14
CA PHE A 192 3.77 -62.11 -46.31
C PHE A 192 3.78 -63.33 -47.24
N PHE A 193 4.94 -63.96 -47.45
CA PHE A 193 5.09 -65.16 -48.27
C PHE A 193 4.47 -66.40 -47.63
N LEU A 194 4.58 -66.54 -46.30
CA LEU A 194 3.93 -67.61 -45.55
C LEU A 194 2.39 -67.51 -45.62
N GLU A 195 1.82 -66.30 -45.52
CA GLU A 195 0.37 -66.09 -45.50
C GLU A 195 -0.33 -66.26 -46.86
N LYS A 196 0.35 -65.95 -47.97
CA LYS A 196 -0.25 -65.92 -49.32
C LYS A 196 0.17 -67.11 -50.21
N GLY A 197 0.63 -68.19 -49.59
CA GLY A 197 1.46 -69.31 -50.08
C GLY A 197 1.09 -70.13 -51.33
N LYS A 198 0.41 -69.59 -52.35
CA LYS A 198 0.24 -70.29 -53.66
C LYS A 198 0.66 -69.47 -54.88
N ILE A 199 0.39 -68.17 -54.91
CA ILE A 199 0.70 -67.32 -56.07
C ILE A 199 2.15 -66.82 -55.99
N ILE A 200 2.67 -66.65 -54.76
CA ILE A 200 3.96 -65.99 -54.55
C ILE A 200 5.13 -66.98 -54.43
N GLY A 201 4.88 -68.25 -54.11
CA GLY A 201 5.90 -69.30 -54.25
C GLY A 201 6.46 -69.40 -55.68
N LEU A 202 5.68 -69.03 -56.69
CA LEU A 202 6.14 -68.91 -58.08
C LEU A 202 7.13 -67.75 -58.29
N LEU A 203 7.03 -66.65 -57.52
CA LEU A 203 7.95 -65.52 -57.61
C LEU A 203 9.32 -65.84 -57.00
N GLN A 204 9.36 -66.71 -55.98
CA GLN A 204 10.61 -67.21 -55.39
C GLN A 204 11.46 -68.01 -56.39
N MET A 205 10.88 -68.50 -57.49
CA MET A 205 11.63 -69.18 -58.56
C MET A 205 12.45 -68.22 -59.42
N PHE A 206 12.13 -66.92 -59.41
CA PHE A 206 12.76 -65.92 -60.27
C PHE A 206 13.55 -64.86 -59.49
N MET A 207 13.28 -64.70 -58.19
CA MET A 207 13.94 -63.71 -57.34
C MET A 207 14.07 -64.23 -55.90
N THR A 208 15.20 -63.94 -55.25
CA THR A 208 15.39 -64.27 -53.83
C THR A 208 14.71 -63.24 -52.94
N LYS A 209 14.40 -63.62 -51.70
CA LYS A 209 13.78 -62.71 -50.73
C LYS A 209 14.63 -61.47 -50.48
N GLU A 210 15.95 -61.62 -50.46
CA GLU A 210 16.92 -60.52 -50.28
C GLU A 210 16.83 -59.55 -51.46
N SER A 211 16.74 -60.05 -52.69
CA SER A 211 16.62 -59.21 -53.88
C SER A 211 15.30 -58.40 -53.91
N ILE A 212 14.20 -59.02 -53.46
CA ILE A 212 12.89 -58.34 -53.34
C ILE A 212 12.96 -57.29 -52.24
N ALA A 213 13.55 -57.63 -51.09
CA ALA A 213 13.77 -56.70 -50.00
C ALA A 213 14.66 -55.52 -50.42
N GLU A 214 15.70 -55.72 -51.23
CA GLU A 214 16.56 -54.62 -51.77
C GLU A 214 15.74 -53.67 -52.62
N ARG A 215 14.95 -54.23 -53.53
CA ARG A 215 14.13 -53.43 -54.43
C ARG A 215 13.07 -52.63 -53.69
N ILE A 216 12.41 -53.23 -52.70
CA ILE A 216 11.43 -52.56 -51.84
C ILE A 216 12.09 -51.47 -51.02
N GLN A 217 13.21 -51.77 -50.35
CA GLN A 217 13.95 -50.79 -49.54
C GLN A 217 14.36 -49.59 -50.39
N HIS A 218 14.91 -49.83 -51.59
CA HIS A 218 15.29 -48.76 -52.51
C HIS A 218 14.09 -47.88 -52.87
N GLU A 219 12.94 -48.46 -53.22
CA GLU A 219 11.76 -47.69 -53.60
C GLU A 219 11.16 -46.93 -52.40
N LEU A 220 11.15 -47.52 -51.21
CA LEU A 220 10.75 -46.84 -49.98
C LEU A 220 11.66 -45.64 -49.66
N ILE A 221 12.98 -45.81 -49.80
CA ILE A 221 13.95 -44.71 -49.67
C ILE A 221 13.68 -43.62 -50.71
N ARG A 222 13.43 -44.00 -51.97
CA ARG A 222 13.09 -43.04 -53.02
C ARG A 222 11.80 -42.27 -52.70
N LEU A 223 10.79 -42.93 -52.13
CA LEU A 223 9.53 -42.31 -51.72
C LEU A 223 9.73 -41.24 -50.63
N THR A 224 10.72 -41.39 -49.73
CA THR A 224 11.03 -40.35 -48.72
C THR A 224 11.46 -39.01 -49.34
N HIS A 225 11.96 -39.02 -50.59
CA HIS A 225 12.34 -37.82 -51.33
C HIS A 225 11.27 -37.37 -52.33
N HIS A 226 10.17 -38.12 -52.45
CA HIS A 226 9.16 -37.86 -53.47
C HIS A 226 8.22 -36.73 -53.04
N PRO A 227 8.06 -35.64 -53.82
CA PRO A 227 7.32 -34.45 -53.40
C PRO A 227 5.84 -34.74 -53.06
N LYS A 228 5.20 -35.66 -53.80
CA LYS A 228 3.82 -36.09 -53.51
C LYS A 228 3.70 -36.85 -52.20
N ALA A 229 4.69 -37.67 -51.84
CA ALA A 229 4.65 -38.45 -50.60
C ALA A 229 4.80 -37.52 -49.38
N ASN A 230 5.71 -36.56 -49.46
CA ASN A 230 5.91 -35.54 -48.44
C ASN A 230 4.65 -34.68 -48.26
N ALA A 231 4.02 -34.25 -49.36
CA ALA A 231 2.76 -33.52 -49.30
C ALA A 231 1.62 -34.32 -48.64
N ILE A 232 1.54 -35.64 -48.89
CA ILE A 232 0.57 -36.52 -48.23
C ILE A 232 0.86 -36.59 -46.71
N LEU A 233 2.12 -36.82 -46.33
CA LEU A 233 2.53 -36.87 -44.93
C LEU A 233 2.21 -35.55 -44.20
N LYS A 234 2.53 -34.41 -44.82
CA LYS A 234 2.20 -33.08 -44.31
C LYS A 234 0.71 -32.94 -44.02
N ASN A 235 -0.13 -33.32 -44.96
CA ASN A 235 -1.59 -33.22 -44.81
C ASN A 235 -2.10 -34.15 -43.71
N ILE A 236 -1.55 -35.38 -43.60
CA ILE A 236 -1.90 -36.31 -42.51
C ILE A 236 -1.55 -35.69 -41.16
N ILE A 237 -0.33 -35.17 -40.99
CA ILE A 237 0.12 -34.54 -39.74
C ILE A 237 -0.78 -33.34 -39.39
N ARG A 238 -1.08 -32.46 -40.35
CA ARG A 238 -1.93 -31.28 -40.13
C ARG A 238 -3.38 -31.65 -39.79
N ASN A 239 -3.93 -32.66 -40.44
CA ASN A 239 -5.28 -33.15 -40.14
C ASN A 239 -5.34 -33.76 -38.74
N GLU A 240 -4.33 -34.54 -38.35
CA GLU A 240 -4.25 -35.12 -37.00
C GLU A 240 -4.08 -34.03 -35.95
N TYR A 241 -3.24 -33.02 -36.21
CA TYR A 241 -3.09 -31.85 -35.34
C TYR A 241 -4.41 -31.09 -35.18
N THR A 242 -5.13 -30.83 -36.28
CA THR A 242 -6.43 -30.15 -36.24
C THR A 242 -7.47 -30.97 -35.46
N THR A 243 -7.48 -32.29 -35.64
CA THR A 243 -8.32 -33.20 -34.86
C THR A 243 -7.97 -33.15 -33.37
N PHE A 244 -6.68 -33.14 -33.03
CA PHE A 244 -6.21 -33.02 -31.65
C PHE A 244 -6.63 -31.71 -31.00
N LYS A 245 -6.55 -30.57 -31.71
CA LYS A 245 -7.02 -29.26 -31.23
C LYS A 245 -8.50 -29.26 -30.83
N GLY A 246 -9.32 -29.98 -31.59
CA GLY A 246 -10.77 -30.07 -31.37
C GLY A 246 -11.18 -31.03 -30.24
N LYS A 247 -10.26 -31.86 -29.72
CA LYS A 247 -10.56 -32.76 -28.59
C LYS A 247 -10.81 -31.96 -27.31
N LYS A 248 -11.67 -32.51 -26.45
CA LYS A 248 -11.95 -31.92 -25.13
C LYS A 248 -10.81 -32.22 -24.17
N LEU A 249 -10.56 -31.32 -23.21
CA LEU A 249 -9.47 -31.49 -22.23
C LEU A 249 -9.53 -32.84 -21.49
N ASN A 250 -10.73 -33.31 -21.12
CA ASN A 250 -10.92 -34.58 -20.41
C ASN A 250 -10.67 -35.84 -21.26
N GLU A 251 -10.61 -35.71 -22.58
CA GLU A 251 -10.27 -36.81 -23.50
C GLU A 251 -8.75 -36.99 -23.61
N ILE A 252 -7.97 -35.96 -23.20
CA ILE A 252 -6.51 -35.93 -23.33
C ILE A 252 -5.84 -36.14 -21.98
N VAL A 253 -6.37 -35.52 -20.91
CA VAL A 253 -5.78 -35.55 -19.57
C VAL A 253 -6.83 -35.97 -18.56
N SER A 254 -6.51 -36.98 -17.75
CA SER A 254 -7.36 -37.43 -16.65
C SER A 254 -7.21 -36.55 -15.40
N MET A 255 -8.21 -36.59 -14.51
CA MET A 255 -8.15 -35.88 -13.22
C MET A 255 -6.93 -36.30 -12.38
N GLU A 256 -6.53 -37.57 -12.46
CA GLU A 256 -5.37 -38.08 -11.74
C GLU A 256 -4.06 -37.50 -12.29
N GLN A 257 -3.92 -37.43 -13.62
CA GLN A 257 -2.77 -36.78 -14.25
C GLN A 257 -2.71 -35.29 -13.91
N VAL A 258 -3.86 -34.59 -13.86
CA VAL A 258 -3.90 -33.19 -13.40
C VAL A 258 -3.39 -33.06 -11.97
N ARG A 259 -3.80 -33.96 -11.06
CA ARG A 259 -3.28 -33.96 -9.69
C ARG A 259 -1.77 -34.16 -9.64
N GLN A 260 -1.24 -35.14 -10.40
CA GLN A 260 0.20 -35.38 -10.45
C GLN A 260 0.97 -34.15 -10.96
N ILE A 261 0.51 -33.53 -12.05
CA ILE A 261 1.09 -32.28 -12.58
C ILE A 261 1.05 -31.18 -11.52
N ALA A 262 -0.09 -31.03 -10.84
CA ALA A 262 -0.25 -30.01 -9.82
C ALA A 262 0.69 -30.23 -8.63
N THR A 263 0.86 -31.47 -8.17
CA THR A 263 1.82 -31.84 -7.12
C THR A 263 3.26 -31.54 -7.54
N SER A 264 3.66 -31.93 -8.75
CA SER A 264 5.01 -31.61 -9.24
C SER A 264 5.25 -30.10 -9.39
N CYS A 265 4.26 -29.34 -9.87
CA CYS A 265 4.32 -27.89 -9.91
C CYS A 265 4.39 -27.26 -8.52
N ALA A 266 3.63 -27.80 -7.57
CA ALA A 266 3.63 -27.38 -6.18
C ALA A 266 5.01 -27.60 -5.51
N GLU A 267 5.63 -28.77 -5.69
CA GLU A 267 6.96 -29.08 -5.18
C GLU A 267 8.04 -28.14 -5.75
N MET A 268 7.99 -27.86 -7.06
CA MET A 268 8.90 -26.90 -7.71
C MET A 268 8.70 -25.45 -7.22
N ALA A 269 7.49 -25.11 -6.78
CA ALA A 269 7.16 -23.79 -6.24
C ALA A 269 7.51 -23.66 -4.75
N ALA A 270 7.38 -24.74 -3.98
CA ALA A 270 7.62 -24.81 -2.54
C ALA A 270 9.11 -24.86 -2.13
N VAL A 271 10.02 -24.47 -3.03
CA VAL A 271 11.46 -24.43 -2.74
C VAL A 271 11.74 -23.30 -1.73
N SER A 272 11.94 -23.68 -0.47
CA SER A 272 12.21 -22.80 0.69
C SER A 272 13.31 -21.76 0.44
N ASN A 273 14.32 -22.10 -0.38
CA ASN A 273 15.41 -21.18 -0.74
C ASN A 273 14.95 -19.92 -1.50
N LYS A 274 13.73 -19.90 -2.08
CA LYS A 274 13.21 -18.73 -2.81
C LYS A 274 12.65 -17.64 -1.91
N VAL A 275 12.39 -17.93 -0.63
CA VAL A 275 11.81 -16.95 0.32
C VAL A 275 12.83 -15.90 0.77
N ASN A 276 14.11 -16.23 0.66
CA ASN A 276 15.25 -15.36 0.98
C ASN A 276 15.76 -14.56 -0.23
N ILE A 277 15.14 -14.69 -1.40
CA ILE A 277 15.47 -13.86 -2.56
C ILE A 277 14.88 -12.45 -2.32
N PRO A 278 15.64 -11.38 -2.58
CA PRO A 278 15.11 -10.01 -2.52
C PRO A 278 13.88 -9.86 -3.41
N LEU A 279 12.80 -9.24 -2.91
CA LEU A 279 11.57 -9.01 -3.69
C LEU A 279 11.87 -8.28 -5.01
N SER A 280 12.86 -7.38 -4.99
CA SER A 280 13.30 -6.61 -6.16
C SER A 280 13.72 -7.50 -7.32
N ASP A 281 14.29 -8.66 -7.02
CA ASP A 281 14.83 -9.59 -8.00
C ASP A 281 13.77 -10.63 -8.40
N LEU A 282 12.93 -11.03 -7.46
CA LEU A 282 11.82 -11.97 -7.70
C LEU A 282 10.73 -11.35 -8.60
N ALA A 283 10.44 -10.07 -8.42
CA ALA A 283 9.36 -9.38 -9.14
C ALA A 283 9.73 -7.93 -9.52
N PRO A 284 10.72 -7.70 -10.41
CA PRO A 284 11.16 -6.36 -10.77
C PRO A 284 10.04 -5.52 -11.44
N LYS A 285 9.19 -6.17 -12.23
CA LYS A 285 8.01 -5.53 -12.86
C LYS A 285 6.99 -5.06 -11.83
N LEU A 286 6.85 -5.78 -10.70
CA LEU A 286 5.94 -5.40 -9.62
C LEU A 286 6.42 -4.10 -8.97
N PHE A 287 7.72 -3.92 -8.70
CA PHE A 287 8.23 -2.66 -8.13
C PHE A 287 7.98 -1.46 -9.04
N ASN A 288 8.21 -1.61 -10.34
CA ASN A 288 7.93 -0.51 -11.29
C ASN A 288 6.43 -0.17 -11.31
N TYR A 289 5.55 -1.19 -11.27
CA TYR A 289 4.11 -0.98 -11.16
C TYR A 289 3.71 -0.35 -9.81
N LEU A 290 4.36 -0.74 -8.71
CA LEU A 290 4.14 -0.20 -7.39
C LEU A 290 4.47 1.29 -7.32
N GLU A 291 5.63 1.69 -7.85
CA GLU A 291 6.10 3.07 -7.87
C GLU A 291 5.22 3.98 -8.75
N GLN A 292 4.76 3.49 -9.90
CA GLN A 292 4.04 4.31 -10.89
C GLN A 292 2.53 4.36 -10.66
N HIS A 293 1.89 3.25 -10.31
CA HIS A 293 0.43 3.12 -10.27
C HIS A 293 -0.12 2.90 -8.87
N ILE A 294 0.48 1.99 -8.10
CA ILE A 294 -0.04 1.67 -6.75
C ILE A 294 0.23 2.80 -5.77
N ALA A 295 1.34 3.54 -5.89
CA ALA A 295 1.62 4.68 -5.01
C ALA A 295 0.47 5.71 -4.99
N LYS A 296 -0.12 6.01 -6.16
CA LYS A 296 -1.29 6.91 -6.26
C LYS A 296 -2.52 6.33 -5.59
N GLN A 297 -2.82 5.06 -5.83
CA GLN A 297 -3.95 4.37 -5.21
C GLN A 297 -3.80 4.29 -3.69
N LEU A 298 -2.61 3.92 -3.19
CA LEU A 298 -2.28 3.90 -1.77
C LEU A 298 -2.40 5.28 -1.15
N THR A 299 -1.99 6.33 -1.85
CA THR A 299 -2.16 7.72 -1.39
C THR A 299 -3.64 8.02 -1.15
N GLN A 300 -4.51 7.67 -2.09
CA GLN A 300 -5.95 7.91 -1.98
C GLN A 300 -6.58 7.07 -0.86
N VAL A 301 -6.21 5.80 -0.74
CA VAL A 301 -6.66 4.92 0.36
C VAL A 301 -6.19 5.47 1.71
N ALA A 302 -4.92 5.89 1.82
CA ALA A 302 -4.36 6.46 3.03
C ALA A 302 -5.07 7.75 3.43
N ILE A 303 -5.35 8.66 2.49
CA ILE A 303 -6.09 9.90 2.78
C ILE A 303 -7.51 9.59 3.25
N GLN A 304 -8.19 8.63 2.61
CA GLN A 304 -9.54 8.24 2.99
C GLN A 304 -9.57 7.61 4.38
N PHE A 305 -8.63 6.70 4.66
CA PHE A 305 -8.45 6.08 5.97
C PHE A 305 -8.17 7.12 7.05
N LEU A 306 -7.17 7.99 6.83
CA LEU A 306 -6.83 9.08 7.75
C LEU A 306 -8.03 10.02 7.96
N SER A 307 -8.75 10.40 6.91
CA SER A 307 -9.92 11.27 7.04
C SER A 307 -11.05 10.66 7.87
N THR A 308 -11.18 9.33 7.83
CA THR A 308 -12.27 8.60 8.51
C THR A 308 -11.89 8.27 9.96
N GLU A 309 -10.67 7.77 10.17
CA GLU A 309 -10.20 7.33 11.48
C GLU A 309 -9.70 8.49 12.36
N LEU A 310 -9.14 9.57 11.77
CA LEU A 310 -8.73 10.74 12.56
C LEU A 310 -9.92 11.38 13.27
N ALA A 311 -11.11 11.35 12.68
CA ALA A 311 -12.34 11.80 13.34
C ALA A 311 -12.58 11.05 14.67
N THR A 312 -12.46 9.72 14.62
CA THR A 312 -12.63 8.84 15.78
C THR A 312 -11.51 9.03 16.80
N ILE A 313 -10.27 9.20 16.34
CA ILE A 313 -9.11 9.45 17.20
C ILE A 313 -9.27 10.80 17.92
N MET A 314 -9.63 11.87 17.21
CA MET A 314 -9.80 13.21 17.78
C MET A 314 -10.85 13.23 18.89
N LYS A 315 -11.97 12.49 18.74
CA LYS A 315 -12.98 12.33 19.80
C LYS A 315 -12.43 11.65 21.06
N LYS A 316 -11.51 10.70 20.90
CA LYS A 316 -10.87 10.01 22.03
C LYS A 316 -9.73 10.82 22.65
N PHE A 317 -9.09 11.68 21.87
CA PHE A 317 -7.90 12.44 22.28
C PHE A 317 -8.23 13.65 23.18
N ASN A 318 -9.52 13.98 23.38
CA ASN A 318 -10.05 15.06 24.23
C ASN A 318 -9.10 16.26 24.34
N LEU A 319 -8.90 16.92 23.20
CA LEU A 319 -7.86 17.93 23.05
C LEU A 319 -8.05 19.10 24.02
N ARG A 320 -9.29 19.39 24.39
CA ARG A 320 -9.64 20.37 25.41
C ARG A 320 -8.91 20.11 26.73
N VAL A 321 -8.91 18.87 27.23
CA VAL A 321 -8.23 18.54 28.50
C VAL A 321 -6.72 18.76 28.39
N ILE A 322 -6.12 18.36 27.26
CA ILE A 322 -4.68 18.54 27.02
C ILE A 322 -4.31 20.02 26.99
N ILE A 323 -5.13 20.84 26.32
CA ILE A 323 -4.92 22.30 26.25
C ILE A 323 -5.15 22.93 27.63
N GLU A 324 -6.16 22.49 28.37
CA GLU A 324 -6.43 22.95 29.73
C GLU A 324 -5.24 22.69 30.65
N GLU A 325 -4.73 21.45 30.67
CA GLU A 325 -3.54 21.06 31.43
C GLU A 325 -2.33 21.89 31.01
N GLN A 326 -2.10 22.05 29.70
CA GLN A 326 -0.93 22.79 29.23
C GLN A 326 -1.01 24.30 29.47
N ILE A 327 -2.21 24.88 29.45
CA ILE A 327 -2.40 26.26 29.89
C ILE A 327 -2.17 26.36 31.40
N ASN A 328 -2.45 25.32 32.17
CA ASN A 328 -2.22 25.24 33.62
C ASN A 328 -0.76 24.93 34.01
N THR A 329 0.10 24.53 33.09
CA THR A 329 1.55 24.39 33.34
C THR A 329 2.34 25.68 33.11
N PHE A 330 1.85 26.62 32.29
CA PHE A 330 2.56 27.90 32.07
C PHE A 330 2.78 28.69 33.38
N ASP A 331 3.89 29.39 33.50
CA ASP A 331 4.13 30.21 34.68
C ASP A 331 3.16 31.42 34.70
N LEU A 332 2.68 31.78 35.90
CA LEU A 332 1.77 32.91 36.08
C LEU A 332 2.39 34.23 35.57
N ASP A 333 3.71 34.36 35.66
CA ASP A 333 4.47 35.49 35.14
C ASP A 333 4.38 35.63 33.61
N TYR A 334 4.26 34.51 32.88
CA TYR A 334 4.15 34.54 31.42
C TYR A 334 2.77 35.04 30.98
N ILE A 335 1.72 34.53 31.63
CA ILE A 335 0.34 34.95 31.37
C ILE A 335 0.16 36.43 31.75
N GLU A 336 0.75 36.86 32.87
CA GLU A 336 0.74 38.27 33.26
C GLU A 336 1.38 39.15 32.19
N ARG A 337 2.61 38.82 31.75
CA ARG A 337 3.31 39.59 30.71
C ARG A 337 2.49 39.69 29.43
N LEU A 338 1.90 38.59 28.98
CA LEU A 338 1.08 38.58 27.78
C LEU A 338 -0.13 39.52 27.91
N ILE A 339 -0.84 39.48 29.05
CA ILE A 339 -2.01 40.34 29.27
C ILE A 339 -1.60 41.80 29.45
N ILE A 340 -0.54 42.07 30.23
CA ILE A 340 -0.03 43.43 30.44
C ILE A 340 0.46 44.02 29.13
N ASP A 341 1.20 43.28 28.30
CA ASP A 341 1.70 43.78 27.02
C ASP A 341 0.56 44.19 26.07
N ILE A 342 -0.54 43.42 26.07
CA ILE A 342 -1.73 43.74 25.28
C ILE A 342 -2.50 44.93 25.88
N ALA A 343 -2.62 45.01 27.22
CA ALA A 343 -3.46 45.99 27.91
C ALA A 343 -2.74 47.27 28.38
N LYS A 344 -1.41 47.36 28.27
CA LYS A 344 -0.57 48.42 28.85
C LYS A 344 -1.05 49.82 28.51
N LYS A 345 -1.45 50.03 27.25
CA LYS A 345 -1.93 51.32 26.76
C LYS A 345 -3.25 51.71 27.43
N GLU A 346 -4.19 50.77 27.54
CA GLU A 346 -5.49 50.99 28.19
C GLU A 346 -5.34 51.21 29.69
N LEU A 347 -4.49 50.42 30.35
CA LEU A 347 -4.21 50.57 31.79
C LEU A 347 -3.60 51.95 32.10
N ASN A 348 -2.69 52.44 31.27
CA ASN A 348 -2.11 53.78 31.41
C ASN A 348 -3.16 54.90 31.29
N LEU A 349 -4.14 54.74 30.39
CA LEU A 349 -5.25 55.70 30.26
C LEU A 349 -6.10 55.73 31.52
N ILE A 350 -6.46 54.56 32.06
CA ILE A 350 -7.24 54.46 33.30
C ILE A 350 -6.46 55.10 34.46
N MET A 351 -5.15 54.86 34.56
CA MET A 351 -4.29 55.51 35.57
C MET A 351 -4.29 57.02 35.43
N SER A 352 -4.08 57.56 34.24
CA SER A 352 -4.10 59.00 33.98
C SER A 352 -5.46 59.62 34.31
N LEU A 353 -6.56 58.93 34.01
CA LEU A 353 -7.91 59.38 34.35
C LEU A 353 -8.11 59.43 35.88
N GLY A 354 -7.54 58.48 36.62
CA GLY A 354 -7.55 58.47 38.09
C GLY A 354 -6.86 59.68 38.70
N PHE A 355 -5.69 60.08 38.18
CA PHE A 355 -5.02 61.31 38.60
C PHE A 355 -5.85 62.56 38.29
N LEU A 356 -6.43 62.63 37.09
CA LEU A 356 -7.27 63.74 36.66
C LEU A 356 -8.52 63.88 37.54
N LEU A 357 -9.26 62.78 37.72
CA LEU A 357 -10.51 62.76 38.48
C LEU A 357 -10.25 63.05 39.97
N GLY A 358 -9.17 62.49 40.53
CA GLY A 358 -8.72 62.80 41.88
C GLY A 358 -8.41 64.27 42.07
N GLY A 359 -7.76 64.90 41.09
CA GLY A 359 -7.50 66.35 41.09
C GLY A 359 -8.78 67.18 41.05
N ILE A 360 -9.76 66.79 40.22
CA ILE A 360 -11.07 67.45 40.13
C ILE A 360 -11.83 67.33 41.46
N ILE A 361 -11.84 66.15 42.07
CA ILE A 361 -12.50 65.92 43.37
C ILE A 361 -11.81 66.73 44.47
N GLY A 362 -10.48 66.74 44.51
CA GLY A 362 -9.70 67.54 45.46
C GLY A 362 -9.93 69.04 45.30
N LEU A 363 -10.16 69.51 44.07
CA LEU A 363 -10.50 70.91 43.78
C LEU A 363 -11.87 71.26 44.36
N LEU A 364 -12.87 70.41 44.12
CA LEU A 364 -14.22 70.61 44.66
C LEU A 364 -14.20 70.57 46.20
N GLN A 365 -13.48 69.62 46.81
CA GLN A 365 -13.31 69.53 48.26
C GLN A 365 -12.62 70.75 48.84
N GLY A 366 -11.55 71.24 48.18
CA GLY A 366 -10.84 72.44 48.61
C GLY A 366 -11.70 73.70 48.56
N ILE A 367 -12.57 73.83 47.56
CA ILE A 367 -13.53 74.94 47.47
C ILE A 367 -14.54 74.84 48.62
N VAL A 368 -15.16 73.68 48.83
CA VAL A 368 -16.16 73.49 49.89
C VAL A 368 -15.58 73.73 51.28
N ALA A 369 -14.35 73.28 51.53
CA ALA A 369 -13.65 73.44 52.81
C ALA A 369 -13.29 74.90 53.17
N ILE A 370 -13.44 75.85 52.25
CA ILE A 370 -13.30 77.29 52.52
C ILE A 370 -14.62 77.92 52.95
N PHE A 371 -15.75 77.33 52.54
CA PHE A 371 -17.10 77.84 52.82
C PHE A 371 -17.74 77.21 54.07
N VAL A 372 -17.17 76.13 54.59
CA VAL A 372 -17.53 75.46 55.85
C VAL A 372 -16.47 75.77 56.88
#